data_AF-A0A957TSZ5-F1
#
_entry.id   AF-A0A957TSZ5-F1
#
_cell.length_a   1.000
_cell.length_b   1.000
_cell.length_c   1.000
_cell.angle_alpha   90.00
_cell.angle_beta   90.00
_cell.angle_gamma   90.00
#
_symmetry.space_group_name_H-M   'P 1'
#
loop_
_entity.id
_entity.type
_entity.pdbx_description
1 polymer ?
#
loop_
_entity_poly.entity_id
_entity_poly.type
_entity_poly.pdbx_seq_one_letter_code
_entity_poly.pdbx_strand_id
1 'polypeptide(L)'
;RVVTKTPSVQNLARCFELFPTVKPIVIVRDGRAVVESGVRSFRRNYEDAAHEWATAAAEIQSLLATQPADRYLLVRYEDLQQDTEAEMRKILRFLDLDPADYDFAAMRDLPVFGSSQIVSEGQQRVHWGGNTFENFDPNKRWQDWDQVLHERFNRIAGAAMTALGYTLQPNRTPQPFRF
;
A
#
# COMPACT_ATOMS: atom_id res chain seq x y z
N ARG A 1 -19.27 15.68 -1.67
CA ARG A 1 -18.35 15.31 -2.77
C ARG A 1 -18.48 13.81 -3.00
N VAL A 2 -18.46 13.34 -4.24
CA VAL A 2 -18.47 11.88 -4.52
C VAL A 2 -17.08 11.32 -4.25
N VAL A 3 -17.02 10.17 -3.58
CA VAL A 3 -15.78 9.46 -3.30
C VAL A 3 -15.91 8.04 -3.87
N THR A 4 -14.87 7.60 -4.57
CA THR A 4 -14.76 6.24 -5.08
C THR A 4 -13.42 5.67 -4.68
N LYS A 5 -13.37 4.38 -4.34
CA LYS A 5 -12.13 3.69 -3.99
C LYS A 5 -11.96 2.47 -4.87
N THR A 6 -10.87 2.46 -5.64
CA THR A 6 -10.47 1.34 -6.51
C THR A 6 -9.08 0.90 -6.10
N PRO A 7 -8.87 -0.39 -5.73
CA PRO A 7 -7.54 -0.87 -5.35
C PRO A 7 -6.51 -0.85 -6.48
N SER A 8 -6.96 -1.00 -7.73
CA SER A 8 -6.10 -0.97 -8.91
C SER A 8 -5.72 0.46 -9.29
N VAL A 9 -4.46 0.65 -9.68
CA VAL A 9 -3.91 1.90 -10.23
C VAL A 9 -3.71 1.81 -11.75
N GLN A 10 -4.23 0.78 -12.40
CA GLN A 10 -4.17 0.68 -13.86
C GLN A 10 -4.82 1.91 -14.50
N ASN A 11 -4.13 2.50 -15.48
CA ASN A 11 -4.56 3.72 -16.17
C ASN A 11 -4.77 4.94 -15.24
N LEU A 12 -4.07 5.01 -14.10
CA LEU A 12 -4.23 6.10 -13.14
C LEU A 12 -4.11 7.49 -13.78
N ALA A 13 -3.19 7.69 -14.72
CA ALA A 13 -3.03 8.97 -15.43
C ALA A 13 -4.28 9.41 -16.22
N ARG A 14 -5.12 8.47 -16.67
CA ARG A 14 -6.36 8.77 -17.42
C ARG A 14 -7.41 9.48 -16.55
N CYS A 15 -7.30 9.39 -15.22
CA CYS A 15 -8.27 10.05 -14.34
C CYS A 15 -8.26 11.58 -14.54
N PHE A 16 -7.12 12.19 -14.85
CA PHE A 16 -7.03 13.63 -15.08
C PHE A 16 -7.64 14.07 -16.41
N GLU A 17 -7.70 13.17 -17.40
CA GLU A 17 -8.36 13.41 -18.68
C GLU A 17 -9.89 13.27 -18.53
N LEU A 18 -10.34 12.22 -17.85
CA LEU A 18 -11.77 11.90 -17.68
C LEU A 18 -12.45 12.78 -16.63
N PHE A 19 -11.71 13.18 -15.60
CA PHE A 19 -12.22 13.95 -14.46
C PHE A 19 -11.24 15.09 -14.15
N PRO A 20 -11.29 16.22 -14.87
CA PRO A 20 -10.28 17.28 -14.75
C PRO A 20 -10.12 17.86 -13.34
N THR A 21 -11.17 17.82 -12.52
CA THR A 21 -11.20 18.30 -11.13
C THR A 21 -10.95 17.20 -10.09
N VAL A 22 -10.56 15.99 -10.52
CA VAL A 22 -10.25 14.88 -9.61
C VAL A 22 -9.11 15.23 -8.67
N LYS A 23 -9.20 14.71 -7.44
CA LYS A 23 -8.17 14.81 -6.41
C LYS A 23 -7.75 13.41 -5.97
N PRO A 24 -6.88 12.72 -6.74
CA PRO A 24 -6.49 11.36 -6.44
C PRO A 24 -5.64 11.30 -5.17
N ILE A 25 -6.01 10.40 -4.27
CA ILE A 25 -5.19 10.01 -3.13
C ILE A 25 -4.67 8.61 -3.45
N VAL A 26 -3.36 8.49 -3.64
CA VAL A 26 -2.69 7.25 -4.00
C VAL A 26 -2.05 6.69 -2.75
N ILE A 27 -2.54 5.54 -2.28
CA ILE A 27 -1.96 4.86 -1.13
C ILE A 27 -0.93 3.84 -1.62
N VAL A 28 0.30 3.99 -1.16
CA VAL A 28 1.38 3.02 -1.37
C VAL A 28 1.67 2.29 -0.06
N ARG A 29 2.03 1.02 -0.14
CA ARG A 29 2.46 0.18 0.98
C ARG A 29 3.67 -0.63 0.57
N ASP A 30 4.50 -1.02 1.53
CA ASP A 30 5.61 -1.94 1.31
C ASP A 30 5.16 -3.16 0.50
N GLY A 31 5.77 -3.36 -0.66
CA GLY A 31 5.36 -4.41 -1.59
C GLY A 31 5.46 -5.80 -1.01
N ARG A 32 6.38 -6.03 -0.07
CA ARG A 32 6.49 -7.32 0.62
C ARG A 32 5.28 -7.56 1.52
N ALA A 33 4.84 -6.54 2.23
CA ALA A 33 3.64 -6.61 3.07
C ALA A 33 2.36 -6.80 2.24
N VAL A 34 2.28 -6.17 1.05
CA VAL A 34 1.15 -6.36 0.12
C VAL A 34 1.13 -7.78 -0.43
N VAL A 35 2.27 -8.28 -0.92
CA VAL A 35 2.40 -9.64 -1.44
C VAL A 35 2.04 -10.67 -0.37
N GLU A 36 2.64 -10.57 0.81
CA GLU A 36 2.37 -11.48 1.93
C GLU A 36 0.89 -11.50 2.33
N SER A 37 0.27 -10.31 2.40
CA SER A 37 -1.16 -10.19 2.65
C SER A 37 -2.00 -10.86 1.57
N GLY A 38 -1.65 -10.66 0.30
CA GLY A 38 -2.36 -11.22 -0.85
C GLY A 38 -2.26 -12.74 -0.93
N VAL A 39 -1.06 -13.29 -0.74
CA VAL A 39 -0.81 -14.73 -0.73
C VAL A 39 -1.62 -15.41 0.37
N ARG A 40 -1.62 -14.87 1.58
CA ARG A 40 -2.30 -15.51 2.72
C ARG A 40 -3.82 -15.41 2.67
N SER A 41 -4.34 -14.32 2.12
CA SER A 41 -5.79 -14.07 2.13
C SER A 41 -6.48 -14.67 0.91
N PHE A 42 -5.79 -14.71 -0.23
CA PHE A 42 -6.38 -15.08 -1.52
C PHE A 42 -5.63 -16.23 -2.21
N ARG A 43 -4.71 -16.91 -1.52
CA ARG A 43 -3.90 -18.03 -2.05
C ARG A 43 -3.18 -17.69 -3.35
N ARG A 44 -2.74 -16.44 -3.48
CA ARG A 44 -2.00 -15.96 -4.65
C ARG A 44 -0.60 -16.59 -4.70
N ASN A 45 -0.01 -16.64 -5.89
CA ASN A 45 1.40 -16.94 -6.06
C ASN A 45 2.26 -15.71 -5.69
N TYR A 46 3.39 -15.91 -5.01
CA TYR A 46 4.31 -14.84 -4.61
C TYR A 46 4.88 -14.06 -5.80
N GLU A 47 5.24 -14.75 -6.88
CA GLU A 47 5.87 -14.17 -8.08
C GLU A 47 4.85 -13.33 -8.86
N ASP A 48 3.65 -13.85 -9.09
CA ASP A 48 2.56 -13.11 -9.74
C ASP A 48 2.18 -11.87 -8.93
N ALA A 49 2.09 -12.00 -7.60
CA ALA A 49 1.78 -10.87 -6.72
C ALA A 49 2.91 -9.84 -6.72
N ALA A 50 4.18 -10.26 -6.78
CA ALA A 50 5.32 -9.36 -6.87
C ALA A 50 5.34 -8.61 -8.21
N HIS A 51 5.04 -9.29 -9.32
CA HIS A 51 4.93 -8.66 -10.64
C HIS A 51 3.77 -7.66 -10.68
N GLU A 52 2.59 -8.03 -10.17
CA GLU A 52 1.44 -7.11 -10.12
C GLU A 52 1.76 -5.87 -9.28
N TRP A 53 2.41 -6.05 -8.12
CA TRP A 53 2.85 -4.93 -7.30
C TRP A 53 3.87 -4.06 -8.03
N ALA A 54 4.86 -4.66 -8.71
CA ALA A 54 5.86 -3.92 -9.47
C ALA A 54 5.25 -3.11 -10.63
N THR A 55 4.28 -3.68 -11.35
CA THR A 55 3.53 -2.97 -12.39
C THR A 55 2.73 -1.81 -11.81
N ALA A 56 2.01 -2.02 -10.70
CA ALA A 56 1.27 -0.96 -10.02
C ALA A 56 2.22 0.17 -9.53
N ALA A 57 3.37 -0.20 -8.97
CA ALA A 57 4.37 0.75 -8.53
C ALA A 57 4.98 1.55 -9.69
N ALA A 58 5.12 0.96 -10.88
CA ALA A 58 5.57 1.67 -12.07
C ALA A 58 4.53 2.70 -12.58
N GLU A 59 3.24 2.37 -12.53
CA GLU A 59 2.14 3.31 -12.85
C GLU A 59 2.15 4.51 -11.89
N ILE A 60 2.34 4.25 -10.58
CA ILE A 60 2.48 5.32 -9.57
C ILE A 60 3.70 6.17 -9.88
N GLN A 61 4.87 5.58 -10.16
CA GLN A 61 6.05 6.35 -10.53
C GLN A 61 5.85 7.20 -11.79
N SER A 62 5.14 6.68 -12.79
CA SER A 62 4.80 7.43 -14.00
C SER A 62 3.93 8.65 -13.67
N LEU A 63 2.93 8.49 -12.79
CA LEU A 63 2.16 9.62 -12.26
C LEU A 63 3.08 10.64 -11.59
N LEU A 64 3.95 10.21 -10.67
CA LEU A 64 4.84 11.10 -9.92
C LEU A 64 5.76 11.91 -10.86
N ALA A 65 6.20 11.30 -11.96
CA ALA A 65 7.09 11.92 -12.93
C ALA A 65 6.38 12.85 -13.91
N THR A 66 5.08 12.65 -14.17
CA THR A 66 4.36 13.34 -15.26
C THR A 66 3.32 14.36 -14.78
N GLN A 67 2.81 14.21 -13.56
CA GLN A 67 1.78 15.09 -13.01
C GLN A 67 2.37 16.13 -12.05
N PRO A 68 1.86 17.37 -12.05
CA PRO A 68 2.21 18.35 -11.01
C PRO A 68 1.89 17.82 -9.61
N ALA A 69 2.78 18.11 -8.65
CA ALA A 69 2.71 17.54 -7.30
C ALA A 69 1.47 17.98 -6.48
N ASP A 70 0.79 19.05 -6.89
CA ASP A 70 -0.45 19.54 -6.27
C ASP A 70 -1.71 18.85 -6.83
N ARG A 71 -1.58 18.06 -7.91
CA ARG A 71 -2.71 17.36 -8.55
C ARG A 71 -3.06 16.02 -7.91
N TYR A 72 -2.21 15.49 -7.05
CA TYR A 72 -2.41 14.23 -6.34
C TYR A 72 -1.83 14.28 -4.94
N LEU A 73 -2.23 13.33 -4.09
CA LEU A 73 -1.60 13.11 -2.79
C LEU A 73 -1.11 11.67 -2.70
N LEU A 74 0.20 11.46 -2.55
CA LEU A 74 0.77 10.16 -2.24
C LEU A 74 0.79 9.96 -0.72
N VAL A 75 0.20 8.86 -0.24
CA VAL A 75 0.14 8.51 1.17
C VAL A 75 0.81 7.15 1.37
N ARG A 76 1.78 7.07 2.29
CA ARG A 76 2.34 5.78 2.72
C ARG A 76 1.41 5.17 3.75
N TYR A 77 1.05 3.90 3.54
CA TYR A 77 0.19 3.17 4.44
C TYR A 77 0.78 3.07 5.85
N GLU A 78 2.10 2.93 5.95
CA GLU A 78 2.81 2.86 7.22
C GLU A 78 2.72 4.16 7.99
N ASP A 79 2.86 5.31 7.33
CA ASP A 79 2.72 6.63 7.95
C ASP A 79 1.26 6.86 8.42
N LEU A 80 0.28 6.44 7.61
CA LEU A 80 -1.14 6.51 7.95
C LEU A 80 -1.49 5.63 9.15
N GLN A 81 -0.82 4.49 9.35
CA GLN A 81 -1.00 3.65 10.52
C GLN A 81 -0.27 4.20 11.75
N GLN A 82 0.91 4.79 11.55
CA GLN A 82 1.73 5.31 12.65
C GLN A 82 1.15 6.59 13.25
N ASP A 83 0.66 7.50 12.40
CA ASP A 83 0.06 8.78 12.82
C ASP A 83 -1.15 9.10 11.93
N THR A 84 -2.25 8.37 12.17
CA THR A 84 -3.49 8.50 11.40
C THR A 84 -4.04 9.91 11.42
N GLU A 85 -3.98 10.60 12.57
CA GLU A 85 -4.49 11.97 12.68
C GLU A 85 -3.68 12.94 11.82
N ALA A 86 -2.34 12.88 11.86
CA ALA A 86 -1.51 13.75 11.04
C ALA A 86 -1.72 13.53 9.54
N GLU A 87 -1.79 12.28 9.09
CA GLU A 87 -2.06 11.94 7.68
C GLU A 87 -3.47 12.36 7.26
N MET A 88 -4.48 12.14 8.10
CA MET A 88 -5.85 12.59 7.81
C MET A 88 -5.94 14.11 7.69
N ARG A 89 -5.21 14.88 8.52
CA ARG A 89 -5.13 16.34 8.38
C ARG A 89 -4.51 16.74 7.03
N LYS A 90 -3.50 16.02 6.53
CA LYS A 90 -2.91 16.27 5.20
C LYS A 90 -3.92 15.96 4.09
N ILE A 91 -4.61 14.84 4.18
CA ILE A 91 -5.67 14.41 3.24
C ILE A 91 -6.79 15.45 3.16
N LEU A 92 -7.33 15.88 4.31
CA LEU A 92 -8.41 16.86 4.36
C LEU A 92 -8.00 18.18 3.70
N ARG A 93 -6.81 18.70 4.02
CA ARG A 93 -6.27 19.91 3.37
C ARG A 93 -6.10 19.75 1.87
N PHE A 94 -5.56 18.62 1.41
CA PHE A 94 -5.45 18.33 -0.03
C PHE A 94 -6.83 18.34 -0.72
N LEU A 95 -7.86 17.89 -0.01
CA LEU A 95 -9.25 17.93 -0.47
C LEU A 95 -9.92 19.31 -0.30
N ASP A 96 -9.23 20.37 0.12
CA ASP A 96 -9.83 21.67 0.51
C ASP A 96 -10.96 21.53 1.54
N LEU A 97 -10.80 20.60 2.48
CA LEU A 97 -11.67 20.45 3.64
C LEU A 97 -10.95 20.99 4.87
N ASP A 98 -11.67 21.66 5.76
CA ASP A 98 -11.12 22.15 7.01
C ASP A 98 -10.96 20.97 7.99
N PRO A 99 -9.74 20.66 8.47
CA PRO A 99 -9.57 19.66 9.51
C PRO A 99 -10.29 20.02 10.82
N ALA A 100 -10.59 21.29 11.09
CA ALA A 100 -11.32 21.70 12.30
C ALA A 100 -12.75 21.14 12.34
N ASP A 101 -13.35 20.88 11.17
CA ASP A 101 -14.71 20.32 11.05
C ASP A 101 -14.74 18.79 11.14
N TYR A 102 -13.58 18.13 11.19
CA TYR A 102 -13.48 16.67 11.19
C TYR A 102 -13.42 16.13 12.62
N ASP A 103 -14.31 15.19 12.94
CA ASP A 103 -14.33 14.52 14.23
C ASP A 103 -13.23 13.44 14.32
N PHE A 104 -12.03 13.87 14.75
CA PHE A 104 -10.91 12.97 15.00
C PHE A 104 -11.15 12.00 16.15
N ALA A 105 -12.05 12.32 17.09
CA ALA A 105 -12.37 11.41 18.18
C ALA A 105 -13.20 10.23 17.64
N ALA A 106 -14.27 10.52 16.90
CA ALA A 106 -15.07 9.49 16.25
C ALA A 106 -14.26 8.63 15.26
N MET A 107 -13.28 9.22 14.56
CA MET A 107 -12.39 8.48 13.66
C MET A 107 -11.53 7.44 14.39
N ARG A 108 -11.01 7.77 15.58
CA ARG A 108 -10.22 6.81 16.39
C ARG A 108 -11.04 5.62 16.85
N ASP A 109 -12.33 5.83 17.07
CA ASP A 109 -13.27 4.79 17.49
C ASP A 109 -13.85 3.99 16.31
N LEU A 110 -13.48 4.31 15.07
CA LEU A 110 -13.95 3.57 13.90
C LEU A 110 -13.41 2.13 13.95
N PRO A 111 -14.28 1.11 13.84
CA PRO A 111 -13.83 -0.26 13.75
C PRO A 111 -12.99 -0.46 12.48
N VAL A 112 -11.84 -1.13 12.64
CA VAL A 112 -10.96 -1.46 11.51
C VAL A 112 -11.60 -2.55 10.67
N PHE A 113 -12.15 -2.17 9.52
CA PHE A 113 -12.60 -3.11 8.49
C PHE A 113 -11.49 -3.27 7.46
N GLY A 114 -10.84 -4.43 7.38
CA GLY A 114 -9.84 -4.60 6.31
C GLY A 114 -8.80 -5.70 6.43
N SER A 115 -8.60 -6.34 7.58
CA SER A 115 -7.71 -7.50 7.62
C SER A 115 -8.47 -8.71 7.06
N SER A 116 -8.15 -9.10 5.83
CA SER A 116 -8.65 -10.29 5.13
C SER A 116 -8.28 -11.62 5.83
N GLN A 117 -8.01 -11.60 7.13
CA GLN A 117 -7.36 -12.67 7.89
C GLN A 117 -8.31 -13.60 8.63
N ILE A 118 -9.62 -13.35 8.61
CA ILE A 118 -10.58 -14.34 9.09
C ILE A 118 -11.11 -15.12 7.89
N VAL A 119 -10.26 -16.00 7.36
CA VAL A 119 -10.73 -17.29 6.86
C VAL A 119 -10.51 -18.25 8.03
N SER A 120 -11.43 -18.23 9.00
CA SER A 120 -11.50 -19.30 9.99
C SER A 120 -11.70 -20.61 9.23
N GLU A 121 -10.91 -21.64 9.54
CA GLU A 121 -11.05 -22.98 9.00
C GLU A 121 -12.53 -23.39 8.99
N GLY A 122 -13.14 -23.42 7.81
CA GLY A 122 -14.53 -23.83 7.62
C GLY A 122 -15.53 -22.78 7.13
N GLN A 123 -15.18 -21.48 7.03
CA GLN A 123 -16.10 -20.46 6.50
C GLN A 123 -15.68 -19.94 5.12
N GLN A 124 -16.55 -20.14 4.12
CA GLN A 124 -16.36 -19.72 2.71
C GLN A 124 -16.44 -18.20 2.45
N ARG A 125 -16.45 -17.35 3.48
CA ARG A 125 -16.61 -15.90 3.33
C ARG A 125 -15.53 -15.14 4.09
N VAL A 126 -14.88 -14.20 3.40
CA VAL A 126 -14.01 -13.18 4.00
C VAL A 126 -14.79 -12.40 5.04
N HIS A 127 -14.41 -12.55 6.31
CA HIS A 127 -15.01 -11.81 7.42
C HIS A 127 -14.14 -10.59 7.73
N TRP A 128 -14.72 -9.39 7.60
CA TRP A 128 -14.05 -8.10 7.78
C TRP A 128 -13.99 -7.62 9.24
N GLY A 129 -14.10 -8.54 10.20
CA GLY A 129 -14.09 -8.22 11.64
C GLY A 129 -12.67 -8.19 12.21
N GLY A 130 -12.31 -7.11 12.89
CA GLY A 130 -11.01 -6.95 13.53
C GLY A 130 -10.87 -7.80 14.79
N ASN A 131 -9.85 -8.66 14.83
CA ASN A 131 -9.31 -9.20 16.07
C ASN A 131 -7.84 -8.76 16.18
N THR A 132 -7.52 -8.05 17.25
CA THR A 132 -6.15 -7.73 17.67
C THR A 132 -5.59 -8.94 18.41
N PHE A 133 -4.70 -9.69 17.78
CA PHE A 133 -3.84 -10.64 18.49
C PHE A 133 -2.66 -9.86 19.09
N GLU A 134 -2.28 -10.14 20.33
CA GLU A 134 -1.03 -9.62 20.91
C GLU A 134 0.15 -10.00 19.97
N ASN A 135 1.05 -9.04 19.70
CA ASN A 135 2.19 -9.15 18.75
C ASN A 135 1.88 -9.20 17.24
N PHE A 136 0.67 -8.85 16.80
CA PHE A 136 0.34 -8.81 15.37
C PHE A 136 0.74 -7.49 14.69
N ASP A 137 1.84 -7.47 13.93
CA ASP A 137 2.21 -6.35 13.03
C ASP A 137 2.01 -6.75 11.54
N PRO A 138 0.92 -6.33 10.88
CA PRO A 138 0.64 -6.69 9.49
C PRO A 138 1.67 -6.13 8.50
N ASN A 139 2.47 -5.13 8.89
CA ASN A 139 3.47 -4.49 8.04
C ASN A 139 4.80 -5.25 8.01
N LYS A 140 5.00 -6.21 8.91
CA LYS A 140 6.28 -6.92 9.08
C LYS A 140 6.22 -8.42 8.87
N ARG A 141 5.05 -8.97 8.48
CA ARG A 141 4.86 -10.42 8.28
C ARG A 141 5.78 -11.04 7.23
N TRP A 142 6.24 -10.23 6.28
CA TRP A 142 7.21 -10.65 5.28
C TRP A 142 8.61 -10.91 5.85
N GLN A 143 8.89 -10.51 7.10
CA GLN A 143 10.19 -10.75 7.75
C GLN A 143 10.50 -12.24 7.93
N ASP A 144 9.47 -13.10 7.94
CA ASP A 144 9.61 -14.55 8.04
C ASP A 144 9.94 -15.20 6.67
N TRP A 145 10.05 -14.42 5.59
CA TRP A 145 10.45 -14.94 4.29
C TRP A 145 11.88 -15.47 4.34
N ASP A 146 12.10 -16.62 3.70
CA ASP A 146 13.45 -17.11 3.52
C ASP A 146 14.25 -16.19 2.58
N GLN A 147 15.58 -16.36 2.60
CA GLN A 147 16.48 -15.54 1.79
C GLN A 147 16.18 -15.65 0.29
N VAL A 148 15.76 -16.81 -0.19
CA VAL A 148 15.51 -17.05 -1.61
C VAL A 148 14.28 -16.26 -2.08
N LEU A 149 13.24 -16.22 -1.26
CA LEU A 149 12.03 -15.45 -1.51
C LEU A 149 12.31 -13.95 -1.49
N HIS A 150 13.12 -13.49 -0.53
CA HIS A 150 13.61 -12.12 -0.51
C HIS A 150 14.38 -11.72 -1.77
N GLU A 151 15.34 -12.55 -2.18
CA GLU A 151 16.14 -12.31 -3.39
C GLU A 151 15.27 -12.32 -4.66
N ARG A 152 14.29 -13.23 -4.73
CA ARG A 152 13.33 -13.31 -5.83
C ARG A 152 12.46 -12.05 -5.90
N PHE A 153 11.89 -11.61 -4.78
CA PHE A 153 11.10 -10.39 -4.71
C PHE A 153 11.93 -9.17 -5.12
N ASN A 154 13.15 -9.03 -4.61
CA ASN A 154 14.03 -7.91 -4.97
C ASN A 154 14.36 -7.89 -6.47
N ARG A 155 14.53 -9.06 -7.10
CA ARG A 155 14.75 -9.14 -8.56
C ARG A 155 13.57 -8.60 -9.36
N ILE A 156 12.34 -8.85 -8.88
CA ILE A 156 11.10 -8.47 -9.57
C ILE A 156 10.74 -7.00 -9.28
N ALA A 157 10.76 -6.62 -8.01
CA ALA A 157 10.15 -5.40 -7.50
C ALA A 157 11.15 -4.42 -6.85
N GLY A 158 12.42 -4.78 -6.73
CA GLY A 158 13.40 -4.04 -5.93
C GLY A 158 13.67 -2.61 -6.41
N ALA A 159 13.70 -2.40 -7.74
CA ALA A 159 13.86 -1.06 -8.32
C ALA A 159 12.65 -0.17 -7.95
N ALA A 160 11.44 -0.70 -8.11
CA ALA A 160 10.20 0.03 -7.79
C ALA A 160 10.03 0.30 -6.29
N MET A 161 10.43 -0.64 -5.42
CA MET A 161 10.52 -0.45 -3.97
C MET A 161 11.42 0.74 -3.62
N THR A 162 12.63 0.75 -4.17
CA THR A 162 13.59 1.83 -3.92
C THR A 162 13.07 3.18 -4.39
N ALA A 163 12.48 3.23 -5.59
CA ALA A 163 11.92 4.44 -6.15
C ALA A 163 10.75 5.02 -5.32
N LEU A 164 10.00 4.17 -4.63
CA LEU A 164 8.93 4.58 -3.70
C LEU A 164 9.43 4.77 -2.25
N GLY A 165 10.75 4.73 -2.04
CA GLY A 165 11.38 5.00 -0.74
C GLY A 165 11.30 3.84 0.25
N TYR A 166 11.29 2.58 -0.22
CA TYR A 166 11.39 1.39 0.62
C TYR A 166 12.77 0.75 0.53
N THR A 167 13.31 0.33 1.68
CA THR A 167 14.59 -0.38 1.77
C THR A 167 14.43 -1.87 1.51
N LEU A 168 15.31 -2.46 0.69
CA LEU A 168 15.27 -3.89 0.34
C LEU A 168 15.80 -4.79 1.46
N GLN A 169 15.44 -6.08 1.42
CA GLN A 169 16.03 -7.12 2.26
C GLN A 169 16.37 -8.38 1.44
N PRO A 170 17.49 -9.07 1.69
CA PRO A 170 18.60 -8.64 2.55
C PRO A 170 19.28 -7.40 1.97
N ASN A 171 19.78 -6.50 2.84
CA ASN A 171 20.63 -5.38 2.43
C ASN A 171 21.96 -5.94 1.87
N ARG A 172 21.95 -6.41 0.63
CA ARG A 172 23.19 -6.78 -0.07
C ARG A 172 23.68 -5.55 -0.84
N THR A 173 24.79 -4.99 -0.37
CA THR A 173 25.73 -4.30 -1.26
C THR A 173 26.04 -5.26 -2.42
N PRO A 174 25.96 -4.84 -3.69
CA PRO A 174 26.30 -5.72 -4.81
C PRO A 174 27.73 -6.25 -4.61
N GLN A 175 27.87 -7.56 -4.42
CA GLN A 175 29.17 -8.23 -4.47
C GLN A 175 29.62 -8.21 -5.94
N PRO A 176 30.81 -7.67 -6.27
CA PRO A 176 31.32 -7.72 -7.63
C PRO A 176 31.47 -9.19 -8.04
N PHE A 177 31.02 -9.51 -9.25
CA PHE A 177 31.22 -10.83 -9.85
C PHE A 177 32.71 -11.17 -9.82
N ARG A 178 33.06 -12.26 -9.14
CA ARG A 178 34.37 -12.89 -9.30
C ARG A 178 34.28 -13.79 -10.52
N PHE A 179 34.99 -13.43 -11.59
CA PHE A 179 35.32 -14.30 -12.70
C PHE A 179 36.36 -15.34 -12.28
#